data_AF-A0A818DRA9-F1
#
_entry.id   AF-A0A818DRA9-F1
#
_cell.length_a   1.000
_cell.length_b   1.000
_cell.length_c   1.000
_cell.angle_alpha   90.00
_cell.angle_beta   90.00
_cell.angle_gamma   90.00
#
_symmetry.space_group_name_H-M   'P 1'
#
loop_
_entity.id
_entity.type
_entity.pdbx_description
1 polymer ?
#
loop_
_entity_poly.entity_id
_entity_poly.type
_entity_poly.pdbx_seq_one_letter_code
_entity_poly.pdbx_strand_id
1 'polypeptide(L)'
;MSTEQLLVDGNLFNTYLQNFFIPGQDLGAFLSIYYKGKQVVDLWDGATAISELAIFNDNRYHQAEIPGVNGITNARSVARLYASLIDDLDNGKQKRLLNEEIMKKATTSNTPDNEIDRIRGYSNSFAMGFQTSDDDLKTFGSGTFGHEGAGGSIVFAAPDKSLAFAYTVNQYGVKKNRQEISPRTQAIIKHIARLIDDNHIR
;
A
#
# COMPACT_ATOMS: atom_id res chain seq x y z
N MET A 1 -12.75 22.34 8.91
CA MET A 1 -12.12 22.12 7.61
C MET A 1 -12.62 20.79 7.09
N SER A 2 -13.39 20.80 6.01
CA SER A 2 -13.93 19.60 5.36
C SER A 2 -12.83 18.86 4.61
N THR A 3 -13.08 17.59 4.31
CA THR A 3 -12.25 16.66 3.53
C THR A 3 -11.79 17.22 2.16
N GLU A 4 -12.41 18.32 1.70
CA GLU A 4 -12.06 19.03 0.47
C GLU A 4 -10.76 19.84 0.55
N GLN A 5 -10.25 20.20 1.74
CA GLN A 5 -9.03 21.01 1.86
C GLN A 5 -7.72 20.21 1.74
N LEU A 6 -7.76 18.88 1.84
CA LEU A 6 -6.61 18.00 1.55
C LEU A 6 -6.35 17.81 0.04
N LEU A 7 -7.27 18.28 -0.82
CA LEU A 7 -7.04 18.43 -2.25
C LEU A 7 -6.16 19.67 -2.59
N VAL A 8 -5.75 20.47 -1.60
CA VAL A 8 -5.11 21.79 -1.77
C VAL A 8 -3.59 21.77 -1.56
N ASP A 9 -2.94 20.67 -1.94
CA ASP A 9 -1.65 20.82 -2.60
C ASP A 9 -1.78 20.11 -3.93
N GLY A 10 -2.07 20.89 -4.99
CA GLY A 10 -2.29 20.40 -6.36
C GLY A 10 -1.19 19.45 -6.85
N ASN A 11 -0.04 19.40 -6.18
CA ASN A 11 1.02 18.44 -6.39
C ASN A 11 0.63 16.95 -6.20
N LEU A 12 -0.18 16.55 -5.21
CA LEU A 12 -0.54 15.12 -5.07
C LEU A 12 -1.53 14.69 -6.15
N PHE A 13 -2.57 15.50 -6.39
CA PHE A 13 -3.54 15.25 -7.44
C PHE A 13 -2.91 15.34 -8.83
N ASN A 14 -1.99 16.26 -9.07
CA ASN A 14 -1.25 16.33 -10.35
C ASN A 14 -0.26 15.18 -10.50
N THR A 15 0.48 14.78 -9.45
CA THR A 15 1.32 13.57 -9.49
C THR A 15 0.48 12.32 -9.71
N TYR A 16 -0.74 12.28 -9.15
CA TYR A 16 -1.74 11.28 -9.48
C TYR A 16 -2.08 11.39 -10.97
N LEU A 17 -2.69 12.46 -11.47
CA LEU A 17 -3.05 12.54 -12.89
C LEU A 17 -1.90 12.28 -13.88
N GLN A 18 -0.69 12.79 -13.64
CA GLN A 18 0.49 12.63 -14.50
C GLN A 18 1.06 11.21 -14.55
N ASN A 19 0.94 10.43 -13.47
CA ASN A 19 1.39 9.03 -13.47
C ASN A 19 0.26 8.06 -13.85
N PHE A 20 -0.99 8.53 -13.89
CA PHE A 20 -2.18 7.68 -13.95
C PHE A 20 -2.87 7.72 -15.31
N PHE A 21 -2.88 8.87 -16.01
CA PHE A 21 -3.30 8.95 -17.41
C PHE A 21 -2.09 8.83 -18.34
N ILE A 22 -1.84 7.63 -18.87
CA ILE A 22 -1.10 7.49 -20.12
C ILE A 22 -2.16 7.51 -21.23
N PRO A 23 -2.20 8.53 -22.11
CA PRO A 23 -3.11 8.53 -23.24
C PRO A 23 -2.93 7.23 -24.06
N GLY A 24 -4.01 6.44 -24.17
CA GLY A 24 -4.02 5.19 -24.94
C GLY A 24 -3.72 3.90 -24.17
N GLN A 25 -3.62 3.93 -22.84
CA GLN A 25 -3.61 2.70 -22.02
C GLN A 25 -4.78 2.73 -21.03
N ASP A 26 -5.70 1.76 -21.15
CA ASP A 26 -6.82 1.57 -20.23
C ASP A 26 -6.30 1.12 -18.85
N LEU A 27 -5.97 2.09 -18.01
CA LEU A 27 -5.36 1.87 -16.70
C LEU A 27 -6.30 2.35 -15.60
N GLY A 28 -6.46 1.54 -14.55
CA GLY A 28 -7.11 1.93 -13.32
C GLY A 28 -6.26 1.67 -12.09
N ALA A 29 -6.27 2.65 -11.20
CA ALA A 29 -5.52 2.63 -9.98
C ALA A 29 -6.26 3.37 -8.88
N PHE A 30 -6.04 2.93 -7.66
CA PHE A 30 -6.79 3.35 -6.49
C PHE A 30 -5.76 3.63 -5.40
N LEU A 31 -5.95 4.71 -4.66
CA LEU A 31 -5.08 5.17 -3.60
C LEU A 31 -5.93 5.57 -2.39
N SER A 32 -5.60 5.04 -1.21
CA SER A 32 -6.21 5.47 0.04
C SER A 32 -5.15 5.67 1.12
N ILE A 33 -5.32 6.73 1.91
CA ILE A 33 -4.46 7.05 3.06
C ILE A 33 -5.32 7.28 4.29
N TYR A 34 -4.92 6.63 5.38
CA TYR A 34 -5.38 6.92 6.73
C TYR A 34 -4.26 7.59 7.52
N TYR A 35 -4.61 8.67 8.22
CA TYR A 35 -3.71 9.38 9.12
C TYR A 35 -4.43 9.62 10.46
N LYS A 36 -3.79 9.24 11.57
CA LYS A 36 -4.35 9.35 12.93
C LYS A 36 -5.76 8.76 13.04
N GLY A 37 -5.93 7.56 12.49
CA GLY A 37 -7.21 6.85 12.48
C GLY A 37 -8.31 7.44 11.59
N LYS A 38 -8.02 8.42 10.72
CA LYS A 38 -8.99 9.04 9.79
C LYS A 38 -8.59 8.83 8.34
N GLN A 39 -9.56 8.55 7.47
CA GLN A 39 -9.30 8.59 6.02
C GLN A 39 -9.09 10.04 5.59
N VAL A 40 -7.94 10.33 5.01
CA VAL A 40 -7.53 11.67 4.55
C VAL A 40 -7.35 11.75 3.03
N VAL A 41 -7.08 10.61 2.39
CA VAL A 41 -7.00 10.50 0.92
C VAL A 41 -7.79 9.30 0.47
N ASP A 42 -8.51 9.48 -0.62
CA ASP A 42 -9.36 8.50 -1.26
C ASP A 42 -9.52 8.85 -2.74
N LEU A 43 -8.57 8.41 -3.55
CA LEU A 43 -8.49 8.72 -4.97
C LEU A 43 -8.66 7.44 -5.77
N TRP A 44 -9.52 7.51 -6.78
CA TRP A 44 -9.70 6.44 -7.73
C TRP A 44 -9.97 7.01 -9.12
N ASP A 45 -9.39 6.38 -10.13
CA ASP A 45 -9.70 6.62 -11.53
C ASP A 45 -9.33 5.39 -12.37
N GLY A 46 -9.90 5.30 -13.56
CA GLY A 46 -9.47 4.37 -14.60
C GLY A 46 -10.55 3.66 -15.40
N ALA A 47 -10.11 3.00 -16.46
CA ALA A 47 -10.92 2.17 -17.34
C ALA A 47 -10.79 0.67 -16.98
N THR A 48 -11.73 -0.15 -17.46
CA THR A 48 -11.64 -1.61 -17.33
C THR A 48 -10.41 -2.12 -18.07
N ALA A 49 -9.51 -2.75 -17.34
CA ALA A 49 -8.34 -3.37 -17.92
C ALA A 49 -8.58 -4.88 -18.11
N ILE A 50 -8.27 -5.40 -19.30
CA ILE A 50 -8.27 -6.84 -19.56
C ILE A 50 -6.85 -7.35 -19.25
N SER A 51 -6.70 -8.03 -18.12
CA SER A 51 -5.44 -8.69 -17.77
C SER A 51 -5.19 -9.90 -18.68
N GLU A 52 -3.98 -9.98 -19.27
CA GLU A 52 -3.52 -11.14 -20.04
C GLU A 52 -3.33 -12.41 -19.17
N LEU A 53 -3.30 -12.27 -17.84
CA LEU A 53 -3.27 -13.39 -16.90
C LEU A 53 -4.69 -13.89 -16.63
N ALA A 54 -5.27 -14.59 -17.61
CA ALA A 54 -6.66 -15.06 -17.62
C ALA A 54 -7.09 -15.81 -16.34
N ILE A 55 -6.16 -16.46 -15.63
CA ILE A 55 -6.47 -17.20 -14.39
C ILE A 55 -6.98 -16.30 -13.26
N PHE A 56 -6.49 -15.05 -13.15
CA PHE A 56 -6.93 -14.12 -12.10
C PHE A 56 -8.35 -13.60 -12.33
N ASN A 57 -8.92 -13.82 -13.50
CA ASN A 57 -10.28 -13.44 -13.86
C ASN A 57 -11.22 -14.67 -13.99
N ASP A 58 -10.73 -15.86 -13.67
CA ASP A 58 -11.56 -17.08 -13.64
C ASP A 58 -12.39 -17.10 -12.35
N ASN A 59 -13.71 -17.23 -12.48
CA ASN A 59 -14.62 -17.32 -11.33
C ASN A 59 -14.25 -18.43 -10.34
N ARG A 60 -13.70 -19.55 -10.82
CA ARG A 60 -13.24 -20.64 -9.93
C ARG A 60 -12.04 -20.22 -9.10
N TYR A 61 -11.19 -19.36 -9.66
CA TYR A 61 -10.06 -18.79 -8.94
C TYR A 61 -10.50 -17.75 -7.92
N HIS A 62 -11.55 -16.97 -8.22
CA HIS A 62 -12.16 -16.03 -7.26
C HIS A 62 -12.83 -16.75 -6.08
N GLN A 63 -13.47 -17.89 -6.34
CA GLN A 63 -14.19 -18.66 -5.33
C GLN A 63 -13.28 -19.54 -4.47
N ALA A 64 -12.08 -19.87 -4.94
CA ALA A 64 -11.13 -20.63 -4.15
C ALA A 64 -10.64 -19.81 -2.94
N GLU A 65 -10.27 -20.49 -1.86
CA GLU A 65 -9.63 -19.84 -0.71
C GLU A 65 -8.12 -20.03 -0.82
N ILE A 66 -7.41 -19.07 -1.43
CA ILE A 66 -5.96 -19.12 -1.61
C ILE A 66 -5.34 -17.84 -1.02
N PRO A 67 -5.28 -17.72 0.33
CA PRO A 67 -4.99 -16.45 1.02
C PRO A 67 -3.66 -15.78 0.63
N GLY A 68 -2.71 -16.55 0.10
CA GLY A 68 -1.42 -16.02 -0.35
C GLY A 68 -1.46 -15.24 -1.67
N VAL A 69 -2.55 -15.28 -2.45
CA VAL A 69 -2.52 -14.74 -3.82
C VAL A 69 -3.86 -14.24 -4.38
N ASN A 70 -5.01 -14.78 -3.98
CA ASN A 70 -6.28 -14.51 -4.68
C ASN A 70 -7.25 -13.57 -3.95
N GLY A 71 -6.77 -12.81 -2.95
CA GLY A 71 -7.59 -11.82 -2.26
C GLY A 71 -8.07 -10.72 -3.20
N ILE A 72 -9.39 -10.51 -3.26
CA ILE A 72 -10.01 -9.43 -4.04
C ILE A 72 -10.37 -8.28 -3.10
N THR A 73 -9.79 -7.11 -3.32
CA THR A 73 -9.99 -5.92 -2.47
C THR A 73 -9.77 -4.63 -3.27
N ASN A 74 -9.91 -3.49 -2.60
CA ASN A 74 -9.57 -2.17 -3.12
C ASN A 74 -8.67 -1.41 -2.11
N ALA A 75 -8.05 -0.32 -2.57
CA ALA A 75 -7.18 0.50 -1.74
C ALA A 75 -7.86 0.99 -0.45
N ARG A 76 -9.12 1.43 -0.50
CA ARG A 76 -9.85 1.90 0.69
C ARG A 76 -9.95 0.83 1.76
N SER A 77 -10.43 -0.36 1.39
CA SER A 77 -10.67 -1.45 2.33
C SER A 77 -9.37 -1.95 2.95
N VAL A 78 -8.32 -2.13 2.15
CA VAL A 78 -7.04 -2.64 2.66
C VAL A 78 -6.25 -1.58 3.44
N ALA A 79 -6.32 -0.30 3.06
CA ALA A 79 -5.76 0.79 3.86
C ALA A 79 -6.46 0.89 5.22
N ARG A 80 -7.80 0.76 5.25
CA ARG A 80 -8.57 0.75 6.50
C ARG A 80 -8.19 -0.43 7.40
N LEU A 81 -8.01 -1.63 6.81
CA LEU A 81 -7.53 -2.80 7.54
C LEU A 81 -6.19 -2.49 8.22
N TYR A 82 -5.20 -2.01 7.47
CA TYR A 82 -3.89 -1.66 8.03
C TYR A 82 -3.95 -0.51 9.05
N ALA A 83 -4.78 0.50 8.83
CA ALA A 83 -5.02 1.56 9.81
C ALA A 83 -5.55 0.99 11.14
N SER A 84 -6.48 0.04 11.05
CA SER A 84 -7.05 -0.61 12.24
C SER A 84 -6.05 -1.51 13.00
N LEU A 85 -4.89 -1.83 12.42
CA LEU A 85 -3.84 -2.57 13.13
C LEU A 85 -3.02 -1.65 14.06
N ILE A 86 -3.01 -0.35 13.81
CA ILE A 86 -2.15 0.62 14.51
C ILE A 86 -2.94 1.64 15.34
N ASP A 87 -4.13 2.06 14.87
CA ASP A 87 -4.92 3.14 15.46
C ASP A 87 -6.39 2.75 15.68
N ASP A 88 -7.02 3.40 16.66
CA ASP A 88 -8.47 3.48 16.74
C ASP A 88 -9.00 4.32 15.55
N LEU A 89 -10.06 3.87 14.88
CA LEU A 89 -10.62 4.54 13.71
C LEU A 89 -11.86 5.37 14.04
N ASP A 90 -12.15 6.34 13.16
CA ASP A 90 -13.39 7.14 13.15
C ASP A 90 -13.65 7.87 14.47
N ASN A 91 -12.60 8.47 15.05
CA ASN A 91 -12.59 9.11 16.38
C ASN A 91 -12.93 8.13 17.52
N GLY A 92 -12.44 6.89 17.45
CA GLY A 92 -12.60 5.90 18.51
C GLY A 92 -13.86 5.04 18.42
N LYS A 93 -14.67 5.20 17.35
CA LYS A 93 -15.86 4.35 17.12
C LYS A 93 -15.49 2.91 16.81
N GLN A 94 -14.35 2.69 16.16
CA GLN A 94 -13.77 1.36 15.97
C GLN A 94 -12.45 1.32 16.74
N LYS A 95 -12.34 0.36 17.67
CA LYS A 95 -11.08 0.09 18.35
C LYS A 95 -10.11 -0.63 17.42
N ARG A 96 -8.82 -0.35 17.58
CA ARG A 96 -7.78 -1.09 16.87
C ARG A 96 -7.90 -2.59 17.12
N LEU A 97 -7.58 -3.38 16.10
CA LEU A 97 -7.69 -4.84 16.12
C LEU A 97 -6.59 -5.50 16.98
N LEU A 98 -5.40 -4.91 16.98
CA LEU A 98 -4.25 -5.42 17.73
C LEU A 98 -3.91 -4.44 18.84
N ASN A 99 -3.61 -4.94 20.04
CA ASN A 99 -2.94 -4.12 21.03
C ASN A 99 -1.46 -3.90 20.62
N GLU A 100 -0.78 -2.99 21.30
CA GLU A 100 0.56 -2.53 20.92
C GLU A 100 1.59 -3.65 21.06
N GLU A 101 1.45 -4.48 22.09
CA GLU A 101 2.30 -5.64 22.31
C GLU A 101 2.18 -6.66 21.16
N ILE A 102 0.95 -7.00 20.77
CA ILE A 102 0.67 -7.94 19.68
C ILE A 102 1.10 -7.34 18.34
N MET A 103 0.84 -6.05 18.11
CA MET A 103 1.28 -5.36 16.89
C MET A 103 2.81 -5.43 16.78
N LYS A 104 3.56 -4.98 17.79
CA LYS A 104 5.03 -5.05 17.80
C LYS A 104 5.54 -6.47 17.60
N LYS A 105 4.93 -7.45 18.25
CA LYS A 105 5.31 -8.86 18.09
C LYS A 105 5.07 -9.34 16.65
N ALA A 106 3.91 -9.05 16.07
CA ALA A 106 3.52 -9.45 14.73
C ALA A 106 4.39 -8.82 13.64
N THR A 107 4.94 -7.64 13.89
CA THR A 107 5.66 -6.81 12.91
C THR A 107 7.17 -6.73 13.16
N THR A 108 7.70 -7.46 14.14
CA THR A 108 9.14 -7.61 14.33
C THR A 108 9.69 -8.60 13.29
N SER A 109 10.72 -8.20 12.55
CA SER A 109 11.40 -9.07 11.57
C SER A 109 11.87 -10.36 12.24
N ASN A 110 11.58 -11.50 11.61
CA ASN A 110 12.17 -12.79 11.92
C ASN A 110 13.31 -13.15 10.93
N THR A 111 13.58 -12.26 9.97
CA THR A 111 14.67 -12.41 9.01
C THR A 111 15.93 -11.74 9.54
N PRO A 112 17.06 -12.46 9.63
CA PRO A 112 18.38 -11.89 9.84
C PRO A 112 18.72 -10.72 8.91
N ASP A 113 19.47 -9.75 9.43
CA ASP A 113 19.87 -8.58 8.66
C ASP A 113 20.67 -8.98 7.41
N ASN A 114 20.30 -8.38 6.27
CA ASN A 114 20.90 -8.59 4.95
C ASN A 114 20.81 -10.04 4.43
N GLU A 115 19.95 -10.88 5.00
CA GLU A 115 19.71 -12.22 4.44
C GLU A 115 19.13 -12.09 3.02
N ILE A 116 19.70 -12.85 2.09
CA ILE A 116 19.22 -12.92 0.71
C ILE A 116 18.12 -13.97 0.62
N ASP A 117 16.93 -13.55 0.23
CA ASP A 117 15.83 -14.46 -0.07
C ASP A 117 16.22 -15.35 -1.26
N ARG A 118 16.19 -16.67 -1.07
CA ARG A 118 16.66 -17.65 -2.06
C ARG A 118 15.76 -17.75 -3.29
N ILE A 119 14.50 -17.35 -3.18
CA ILE A 119 13.53 -17.35 -4.29
C ILE A 119 13.60 -16.03 -5.05
N ARG A 120 13.70 -14.91 -4.33
CA ARG A 120 13.70 -13.57 -4.92
C ARG A 120 15.09 -13.15 -5.44
N GLY A 121 16.16 -13.62 -4.80
CA GLY A 121 17.55 -13.36 -5.17
C GLY A 121 18.09 -12.01 -4.71
N TYR A 122 17.45 -11.37 -3.73
CA TYR A 122 17.88 -10.12 -3.10
C TYR A 122 17.41 -10.09 -1.65
N SER A 123 17.94 -9.16 -0.85
CA SER A 123 17.53 -9.07 0.56
C SER A 123 16.07 -8.67 0.65
N ASN A 124 15.31 -9.37 1.50
CA ASN A 124 13.94 -9.06 1.88
C ASN A 124 13.76 -9.46 3.34
N SER A 125 13.08 -8.65 4.12
CA SER A 125 12.79 -8.93 5.52
C SER A 125 11.31 -9.22 5.73
N PHE A 126 11.00 -10.21 6.56
CA PHE A 126 9.64 -10.62 6.88
C PHE A 126 9.43 -10.80 8.39
N ALA A 127 8.26 -10.41 8.86
CA ALA A 127 7.71 -10.72 10.16
C ALA A 127 6.64 -11.82 10.05
N MET A 128 5.70 -11.88 11.00
CA MET A 128 4.62 -12.87 11.00
C MET A 128 3.50 -12.48 10.02
N GLY A 129 3.73 -12.70 8.73
CA GLY A 129 2.77 -12.43 7.65
C GLY A 129 2.89 -11.06 7.00
N PHE A 130 3.88 -10.27 7.39
CA PHE A 130 4.16 -8.95 6.82
C PHE A 130 5.57 -8.91 6.23
N GLN A 131 5.72 -8.21 5.12
CA GLN A 131 7.01 -7.67 4.72
C GLN A 131 7.38 -6.55 5.69
N THR A 132 8.57 -6.65 6.24
CA THR A 132 9.20 -5.64 7.09
C THR A 132 10.30 -4.97 6.29
N SER A 133 10.35 -3.65 6.35
CA SER A 133 10.98 -2.79 5.35
C SER A 133 12.42 -3.14 4.93
N ASP A 134 12.63 -3.26 3.60
CA ASP A 134 13.85 -2.84 2.89
C ASP A 134 13.86 -1.32 2.68
N ASP A 135 14.99 -0.74 2.21
CA ASP A 135 15.32 0.69 2.24
C ASP A 135 14.23 1.69 1.79
N ASP A 136 13.35 1.32 0.84
CA ASP A 136 12.26 2.20 0.37
C ASP A 136 11.16 2.42 1.44
N LEU A 137 10.78 1.38 2.21
CA LEU A 137 9.76 1.49 3.26
C LEU A 137 10.32 2.09 4.56
N LYS A 138 11.64 2.03 4.78
CA LYS A 138 12.31 2.68 5.92
C LYS A 138 12.10 4.19 5.94
N THR A 139 11.79 4.79 4.78
CA THR A 139 11.47 6.22 4.67
C THR A 139 10.24 6.61 5.53
N PHE A 140 9.36 5.67 5.86
CA PHE A 140 8.20 5.91 6.73
C PHE A 140 8.44 5.58 8.21
N GLY A 141 9.64 5.11 8.57
CA GLY A 141 10.02 4.72 9.94
C GLY A 141 10.40 3.24 10.03
N SER A 142 11.23 2.90 11.02
CA SER A 142 11.76 1.54 11.22
C SER A 142 10.72 0.50 11.61
N GLY A 143 9.56 0.93 12.12
CA GLY A 143 8.42 0.06 12.42
C GLY A 143 7.46 -0.18 11.26
N THR A 144 7.80 0.24 10.03
CA THR A 144 6.90 0.13 8.88
C THR A 144 6.76 -1.32 8.41
N PHE A 145 5.52 -1.78 8.27
CA PHE A 145 5.20 -3.14 7.85
C PHE A 145 4.07 -3.16 6.81
N GLY A 146 4.10 -4.13 5.90
CA GLY A 146 3.24 -4.11 4.72
C GLY A 146 3.28 -5.38 3.90
N HIS A 147 2.84 -5.28 2.65
CA HIS A 147 3.10 -6.28 1.62
C HIS A 147 2.95 -5.67 0.22
N GLU A 148 3.88 -5.97 -0.69
CA GLU A 148 3.75 -5.71 -2.12
C GLU A 148 2.94 -6.82 -2.80
N GLY A 149 2.08 -6.45 -3.74
CA GLY A 149 1.36 -7.37 -4.60
C GLY A 149 2.04 -7.52 -5.95
N ALA A 150 1.95 -8.71 -6.52
CA ALA A 150 2.28 -8.93 -7.92
C ALA A 150 1.50 -7.93 -8.82
N GLY A 151 2.19 -7.32 -9.79
CA GLY A 151 1.60 -6.31 -10.67
C GLY A 151 1.67 -4.86 -10.17
N GLY A 152 2.11 -4.61 -8.93
CA GLY A 152 2.45 -3.26 -8.45
C GLY A 152 1.51 -2.66 -7.41
N SER A 153 0.49 -3.41 -6.95
CA SER A 153 -0.25 -3.07 -5.75
C SER A 153 0.68 -3.10 -4.52
N ILE A 154 0.38 -2.32 -3.49
CA ILE A 154 1.13 -2.33 -2.23
C ILE A 154 0.24 -1.80 -1.11
N VAL A 155 0.47 -2.28 0.10
CA VAL A 155 -0.13 -1.76 1.33
C VAL A 155 0.91 -1.73 2.44
N PHE A 156 0.87 -0.71 3.29
CA PHE A 156 1.69 -0.67 4.50
C PHE A 156 1.07 0.20 5.61
N ALA A 157 1.55 -0.02 6.83
CA ALA A 157 1.30 0.82 7.99
C ALA A 157 2.65 1.26 8.60
N ALA A 158 2.71 2.52 9.03
CA ALA A 158 3.83 3.12 9.74
C ALA A 158 3.33 3.60 11.12
N PRO A 159 3.48 2.77 12.17
CA PRO A 159 2.95 3.04 13.51
C PRO A 159 3.44 4.38 14.09
N ASP A 160 4.73 4.69 13.96
CA ASP A 160 5.34 5.90 14.53
C ASP A 160 4.78 7.19 13.91
N LYS A 161 4.16 7.08 12.73
CA LYS A 161 3.54 8.19 12.01
C LYS A 161 2.02 8.16 12.05
N SER A 162 1.40 7.18 12.73
CA SER A 162 -0.06 6.92 12.69
C SER A 162 -0.60 6.94 11.25
N LEU A 163 0.10 6.25 10.35
CA LEU A 163 -0.17 6.27 8.92
C LEU A 163 -0.45 4.87 8.40
N ALA A 164 -1.48 4.71 7.59
CA ALA A 164 -1.67 3.55 6.74
C ALA A 164 -1.96 3.96 5.30
N PHE A 165 -1.40 3.23 4.37
CA PHE A 165 -1.45 3.54 2.94
C PHE A 165 -1.76 2.27 2.16
N ALA A 166 -2.57 2.40 1.12
CA ALA A 166 -2.71 1.38 0.12
C ALA A 166 -2.80 1.97 -1.28
N TYR A 167 -2.21 1.25 -2.22
CA TYR A 167 -2.30 1.48 -3.64
C TYR A 167 -2.64 0.16 -4.34
N THR A 168 -3.73 0.14 -5.11
CA THR A 168 -4.14 -1.05 -5.87
C THR A 168 -4.26 -0.70 -7.35
N VAL A 169 -3.91 -1.66 -8.22
CA VAL A 169 -3.99 -1.51 -9.68
C VAL A 169 -4.89 -2.58 -10.28
N ASN A 170 -5.58 -2.25 -11.37
CA ASN A 170 -6.36 -3.23 -12.14
C ASN A 170 -5.60 -3.79 -13.36
N GLN A 171 -4.49 -3.14 -13.75
CA GLN A 171 -3.60 -3.61 -14.81
C GLN A 171 -2.28 -4.08 -14.20
N TYR A 172 -1.92 -5.32 -14.51
CA TYR A 172 -0.67 -5.91 -14.06
C TYR A 172 0.53 -5.11 -14.61
N GLY A 173 1.24 -4.43 -13.72
CA GLY A 173 2.42 -3.65 -14.07
C GLY A 173 3.61 -4.55 -14.38
N VAL A 174 4.32 -4.26 -15.47
CA VAL A 174 5.59 -4.91 -15.80
C VAL A 174 6.71 -4.25 -14.98
N LYS A 175 7.41 -5.05 -14.17
CA LYS A 175 8.61 -4.61 -13.44
C LYS A 175 9.81 -4.59 -14.41
N LYS A 176 10.73 -3.62 -14.26
CA LYS A 176 11.97 -3.57 -15.07
C LYS A 176 12.94 -4.71 -14.73
N ASN A 177 12.96 -5.12 -13.47
CA ASN A 177 13.70 -6.28 -12.96
C ASN A 177 12.99 -6.85 -11.72
N ARG A 178 13.49 -7.96 -11.15
CA ARG A 178 12.86 -8.65 -10.01
C ARG A 178 12.88 -7.85 -8.70
N GLN A 179 13.79 -6.89 -8.57
CA GLN A 179 14.06 -6.14 -7.34
C GLN A 179 13.17 -4.89 -7.23
N GLU A 180 12.79 -4.29 -8.36
CA GLU A 180 12.07 -3.03 -8.37
C GLU A 180 10.54 -3.22 -8.23
N ILE A 181 9.91 -2.38 -7.41
CA ILE A 181 8.46 -2.14 -7.51
C ILE A 181 8.15 -1.38 -8.81
N SER A 182 6.88 -1.40 -9.24
CA SER A 182 6.50 -0.64 -10.44
C SER A 182 6.96 0.82 -10.30
N PRO A 183 7.56 1.44 -11.34
CA PRO A 183 7.97 2.84 -11.30
C PRO A 183 6.84 3.79 -10.87
N ARG A 184 5.58 3.44 -11.19
CA ARG A 184 4.38 4.16 -10.75
C ARG A 184 4.23 4.12 -9.23
N THR A 185 4.30 2.93 -8.65
CA THR A 185 4.23 2.71 -7.20
C THR A 185 5.37 3.45 -6.49
N GLN A 186 6.58 3.39 -7.04
CA GLN A 186 7.77 4.09 -6.54
C GLN A 186 7.57 5.62 -6.52
N ALA A 187 7.02 6.20 -7.60
CA ALA A 187 6.75 7.64 -7.68
C ALA A 187 5.74 8.11 -6.63
N ILE A 188 4.66 7.33 -6.44
CA ILE A 188 3.61 7.62 -5.45
C ILE A 188 4.19 7.57 -4.03
N ILE A 189 4.94 6.51 -3.71
CA ILE A 189 5.56 6.34 -2.39
C ILE A 189 6.51 7.51 -2.09
N LYS A 190 7.40 7.87 -3.02
CA LYS A 190 8.32 9.00 -2.85
C LYS A 190 7.61 10.33 -2.66
N HIS A 191 6.50 10.55 -3.37
CA HIS A 191 5.72 11.78 -3.23
C HIS A 191 5.04 11.87 -1.86
N ILE A 192 4.46 10.76 -1.38
CA ILE A 192 3.80 10.71 -0.08
C ILE A 192 4.81 10.84 1.07
N ALA A 193 5.98 10.21 0.96
CA ALA A 193 7.06 10.38 1.92
C ALA A 193 7.38 11.87 2.15
N ARG A 194 7.53 12.65 1.07
CA ARG A 194 7.75 14.11 1.14
C ARG A 194 6.61 14.85 1.84
N LEU A 195 5.36 14.58 1.45
CA LEU A 195 4.19 15.24 2.06
C LEU A 195 4.08 15.00 3.57
N ILE A 196 4.52 13.84 4.03
CA ILE A 196 4.49 13.46 5.44
C ILE A 196 5.62 14.15 6.20
N ASP A 197 6.84 14.16 5.65
CA ASP A 197 7.99 14.80 6.29
C ASP A 197 7.82 16.33 6.38
N ASP A 198 7.14 16.92 5.40
CA ASP A 198 6.85 18.36 5.39
C ASP A 198 5.63 18.75 6.27
N ASN A 199 4.95 17.81 6.94
CA ASN A 199 3.71 18.00 7.73
C ASN A 199 2.49 18.55 6.93
N HIS A 200 2.39 18.24 5.63
CA HIS A 200 1.28 18.69 4.77
C HIS A 200 0.03 17.81 4.85
N ILE A 201 0.11 16.61 5.44
CA ILE A 201 -1.06 15.76 5.70
C ILE A 201 -1.65 16.13 7.06
N ARG A 202 -2.76 16.89 7.09
CA ARG A 202 -3.47 17.32 8.30
C ARG A 202 -4.89 16.80 8.38
#